data_AF-A0A2I3G9W1-F1
#
_entry.id   AF-A0A2I3G9W1-F1
#
_cell.length_a   1.000
_cell.length_b   1.000
_cell.length_c   1.000
_cell.angle_alpha   90.00
_cell.angle_beta   90.00
_cell.angle_gamma   90.00
#
_symmetry.space_group_name_H-M   'P 1'
#
loop_
_entity.id
_entity.type
_entity.pdbx_description
1 polymer ?
#
loop_
_entity_poly.entity_id
_entity_poly.type
_entity_poly.pdbx_seq_one_letter_code
_entity_poly.pdbx_strand_id
1 'polypeptide(L)'
;MAASGESRTSGGGGSSDPEVTDEEIKKRFWQLSILVHPDKNQDDADRAQKAFEAVDTACKLLLDQKQKKRTLDVIQAGKEYVEHTEGDPELFKQAVYKQTVKLFAELEIKRKEREAKEIHERKRQREEEIEVQEKAKREREWQKNFEESRDGRVDSWRNFQANTKWKKEKKYRTFLRPPKVKMEQHE
;
A
#
# COMPACT_ATOMS: atom_id res chain seq x y z
N MET A 1 -45.95 -22.15 -72.39
CA MET A 1 -46.32 -22.33 -70.96
C MET A 1 -45.01 -22.59 -70.23
N ALA A 2 -44.37 -21.58 -69.63
CA ALA A 2 -44.47 -21.20 -68.20
C ALA A 2 -44.06 -22.37 -67.27
N ALA A 3 -43.16 -22.27 -66.29
CA ALA A 3 -42.52 -21.13 -65.63
C ALA A 3 -41.23 -21.58 -64.88
N SER A 4 -40.32 -20.61 -64.71
CA SER A 4 -39.51 -20.25 -63.53
C SER A 4 -39.19 -21.25 -62.41
N GLY A 5 -37.93 -21.22 -61.94
CA GLY A 5 -37.61 -21.56 -60.55
C GLY A 5 -36.15 -21.92 -60.28
N GLU A 6 -35.25 -20.94 -60.33
CA GLU A 6 -33.92 -21.04 -59.71
C GLU A 6 -34.07 -21.18 -58.19
N SER A 7 -33.26 -22.04 -57.57
CA SER A 7 -32.97 -21.97 -56.13
C SER A 7 -31.57 -22.50 -55.88
N ARG A 8 -30.62 -21.57 -55.94
CA ARG A 8 -29.35 -21.63 -55.23
C ARG A 8 -29.63 -21.60 -53.73
N THR A 9 -29.07 -22.52 -52.95
CA THR A 9 -28.46 -22.17 -51.66
C THR A 9 -27.25 -23.04 -51.40
N SER A 10 -26.10 -22.38 -51.44
CA SER A 10 -24.83 -22.80 -50.88
C SER A 10 -24.94 -22.91 -49.35
N GLY A 11 -24.77 -24.10 -48.80
CA GLY A 11 -24.19 -24.29 -47.46
C GLY A 11 -22.73 -24.68 -47.68
N GLY A 12 -21.74 -23.86 -47.31
CA GLY A 12 -21.49 -23.48 -45.93
C GLY A 12 -20.43 -24.43 -45.36
N GLY A 13 -19.24 -24.45 -45.97
CA GLY A 13 -18.05 -25.11 -45.45
C GLY A 13 -16.99 -24.05 -45.27
N GLY A 14 -16.76 -23.65 -44.01
CA GLY A 14 -16.00 -22.48 -43.62
C GLY A 14 -14.59 -22.44 -44.20
N SER A 15 -14.25 -21.30 -44.77
CA SER A 15 -12.89 -20.79 -44.87
C SER A 15 -12.39 -20.56 -43.44
N SER A 16 -11.77 -21.57 -42.83
CA SER A 16 -10.94 -21.37 -41.64
C SER A 16 -9.67 -20.68 -42.09
N ASP A 17 -9.65 -19.36 -42.01
CA ASP A 17 -8.41 -18.59 -41.89
C ASP A 17 -7.53 -19.25 -40.81
N PRO A 18 -6.21 -19.37 -41.01
CA PRO A 18 -5.29 -19.90 -40.00
C PRO A 18 -5.06 -18.86 -38.89
N GLU A 19 -6.14 -18.37 -38.29
CA GLU A 19 -6.08 -17.60 -37.06
C GLU A 19 -5.98 -18.57 -35.89
N VAL A 20 -5.00 -18.33 -35.02
CA VAL A 20 -4.75 -19.10 -33.80
C VAL A 20 -6.07 -19.43 -33.12
N THR A 21 -6.40 -20.73 -33.10
CA THR A 21 -7.67 -21.22 -32.59
C THR A 21 -7.68 -21.17 -31.06
N ASP A 22 -8.86 -21.05 -30.46
CA ASP A 22 -9.01 -21.00 -29.00
C ASP A 22 -8.42 -22.26 -28.31
N GLU A 23 -8.39 -23.38 -29.04
CA GLU A 23 -7.77 -24.64 -28.61
C GLU A 23 -6.24 -24.54 -28.53
N GLU A 24 -5.60 -23.87 -29.49
CA GLU A 24 -4.16 -23.64 -29.47
C GLU A 24 -3.75 -22.69 -28.35
N ILE A 25 -4.56 -21.66 -28.07
CA ILE A 25 -4.34 -20.73 -26.94
C ILE A 25 -4.35 -21.52 -25.63
N LYS A 26 -5.34 -22.39 -25.43
CA LYS A 26 -5.43 -23.24 -24.23
C LYS A 26 -4.28 -24.24 -24.13
N LYS A 27 -3.85 -24.82 -25.25
CA LYS A 27 -2.69 -25.73 -25.29
C LYS A 27 -1.39 -25.02 -24.91
N ARG A 28 -1.17 -23.81 -25.42
CA ARG A 28 -0.01 -22.98 -25.08
C ARG A 28 -0.06 -22.51 -23.63
N PHE A 29 -1.24 -22.13 -23.14
CA PHE A 29 -1.47 -21.81 -21.74
C PHE A 29 -1.09 -22.98 -20.84
N TRP A 30 -1.53 -24.20 -21.14
CA TRP A 30 -1.19 -25.38 -20.35
C TRP A 30 0.32 -25.66 -20.33
N GLN A 31 0.97 -25.58 -21.49
CA GLN A 31 2.43 -25.76 -21.60
C GLN A 31 3.20 -24.73 -20.77
N LEU A 32 2.84 -23.44 -20.87
CA LEU A 32 3.51 -22.37 -20.14
C LEU A 32 3.23 -22.43 -18.64
N SER A 33 1.98 -22.68 -18.26
CA SER A 33 1.53 -22.76 -16.86
C SER A 33 2.28 -23.82 -16.07
N ILE A 34 2.58 -24.98 -16.68
CA ILE A 34 3.37 -26.02 -16.04
C ILE A 34 4.79 -25.56 -15.76
N LEU A 35 5.40 -24.78 -16.67
CA LEU A 35 6.77 -24.31 -16.53
C LEU A 35 6.90 -23.24 -15.44
N VAL A 36 5.86 -22.42 -15.23
CA VAL A 36 5.89 -21.30 -14.29
C VAL A 36 5.16 -21.59 -12.98
N HIS A 37 4.64 -22.80 -12.78
CA HIS A 37 3.85 -23.13 -11.60
C HIS A 37 4.69 -23.04 -10.31
N PRO A 38 4.20 -22.40 -9.23
CA PRO A 38 4.93 -22.25 -7.97
C PRO A 38 5.41 -23.58 -7.36
N ASP A 39 4.62 -24.64 -7.51
CA ASP A 39 4.96 -26.00 -7.02
C ASP A 39 6.25 -26.57 -7.64
N LYS A 40 6.56 -26.22 -8.88
CA LYS A 40 7.78 -26.68 -9.58
C LYS A 40 8.96 -25.72 -9.45
N ASN A 41 8.69 -24.48 -9.03
CA ASN A 41 9.66 -23.40 -8.91
C ASN A 41 9.72 -22.91 -7.45
N GLN A 42 9.89 -23.86 -6.52
CA GLN A 42 9.82 -23.60 -5.08
C GLN A 42 10.97 -22.69 -4.58
N ASP A 43 12.09 -22.64 -5.31
CA ASP A 43 13.24 -21.80 -5.00
C ASP A 43 12.91 -20.28 -5.13
N ASP A 44 11.90 -19.93 -5.93
CA ASP A 44 11.48 -18.54 -6.18
C ASP A 44 9.96 -18.47 -6.38
N ALA A 45 9.23 -18.81 -5.32
CA ALA A 45 7.77 -18.93 -5.33
C ALA A 45 7.06 -17.62 -5.71
N ASP A 46 7.56 -16.46 -5.28
CA ASP A 46 6.98 -15.16 -5.58
C ASP A 46 7.09 -14.81 -7.06
N ARG A 47 8.25 -15.07 -7.68
CA ARG A 47 8.45 -14.86 -9.11
C ARG A 47 7.64 -15.85 -9.93
N ALA A 48 7.57 -17.11 -9.50
CA ALA A 48 6.78 -18.15 -10.14
C ALA A 48 5.28 -17.79 -10.13
N GLN A 49 4.75 -17.35 -8.99
CA GLN A 49 3.37 -16.91 -8.85
C GLN A 49 3.06 -15.74 -9.80
N LYS A 50 3.93 -14.74 -9.83
CA LYS A 50 3.77 -13.58 -10.73
C LYS A 50 3.81 -13.98 -12.21
N ALA A 51 4.69 -14.91 -12.58
CA ALA A 51 4.78 -15.41 -13.95
C ALA A 51 3.53 -16.24 -14.33
N PHE A 52 3.02 -17.06 -13.42
CA PHE A 52 1.78 -17.83 -13.62
C PHE A 52 0.58 -16.91 -13.81
N GLU A 53 0.40 -15.90 -12.96
CA GLU A 53 -0.69 -14.92 -13.07
C GLU A 53 -0.64 -14.14 -14.39
N ALA A 54 0.56 -13.82 -14.87
CA ALA A 54 0.72 -13.16 -16.17
C ALA A 54 0.28 -14.07 -17.33
N VAL A 55 0.63 -15.36 -17.29
CA VAL A 55 0.24 -16.36 -18.30
C VAL A 55 -1.28 -16.62 -18.28
N ASP A 56 -1.89 -16.70 -17.09
CA ASP A 56 -3.34 -16.85 -16.92
C ASP A 56 -4.12 -15.62 -17.40
N THR A 57 -3.64 -14.42 -17.06
CA THR A 57 -4.24 -13.17 -17.54
C THR A 57 -4.17 -13.07 -19.06
N ALA A 58 -3.02 -13.40 -19.67
CA ALA A 58 -2.87 -13.41 -21.12
C ALA A 58 -3.82 -14.41 -21.80
N CYS A 59 -4.00 -15.60 -21.24
CA CYS A 59 -4.96 -16.59 -21.75
C CYS A 59 -6.40 -16.05 -21.72
N LYS A 60 -6.83 -15.48 -20.59
CA LYS A 60 -8.17 -14.88 -20.44
C LYS A 60 -8.41 -13.74 -21.42
N LEU A 61 -7.41 -12.89 -21.65
CA LEU A 61 -7.49 -11.79 -22.61
C LEU A 61 -7.56 -12.28 -24.06
N LEU A 62 -6.81 -13.32 -24.42
CA LEU A 62 -6.79 -13.86 -25.79
C LEU A 62 -8.04 -14.69 -26.12
N LEU A 63 -8.77 -15.19 -25.11
CA LEU A 63 -10.06 -15.86 -25.28
C LEU A 63 -11.23 -14.87 -25.44
N ASP A 64 -11.10 -13.61 -25.01
CA ASP A 64 -12.07 -12.55 -25.31
C ASP A 64 -11.85 -12.01 -26.72
N GLN A 65 -12.82 -12.25 -27.61
CA GLN A 65 -12.78 -11.85 -29.02
C GLN A 65 -12.49 -10.35 -29.21
N LYS A 66 -13.01 -9.48 -28.33
CA LYS A 66 -12.77 -8.03 -28.42
C LYS A 66 -11.32 -7.66 -28.07
N GLN A 67 -10.76 -8.31 -27.06
CA GLN A 67 -9.38 -8.09 -26.63
C GLN A 67 -8.39 -8.74 -27.59
N LYS A 68 -8.69 -9.95 -28.10
CA LYS A 68 -7.92 -10.64 -29.14
C LYS A 68 -7.72 -9.73 -30.35
N LYS A 69 -8.80 -9.15 -30.89
CA LYS A 69 -8.73 -8.21 -32.02
C LYS A 69 -7.84 -7.00 -31.72
N ARG A 70 -8.03 -6.34 -30.57
CA ARG A 70 -7.19 -5.21 -30.14
C ARG A 70 -5.70 -5.59 -30.04
N THR A 71 -5.41 -6.78 -29.53
CA THR A 71 -4.04 -7.27 -29.37
C THR A 71 -3.40 -7.52 -30.74
N LEU A 72 -4.15 -8.09 -31.68
CA LEU A 72 -3.73 -8.28 -33.07
C LEU A 72 -3.53 -6.95 -33.79
N ASP A 73 -4.42 -5.98 -33.61
CA ASP A 73 -4.29 -4.63 -34.19
C ASP A 73 -2.99 -3.93 -33.71
N VAL A 74 -2.65 -4.07 -32.41
CA VAL A 74 -1.41 -3.54 -31.84
C VAL A 74 -0.18 -4.25 -32.41
N ILE A 75 -0.23 -5.58 -32.56
CA ILE A 75 0.85 -6.36 -33.17
C ILE A 75 1.04 -5.96 -34.63
N GLN A 76 -0.07 -5.77 -35.37
CA GLN A 76 -0.04 -5.38 -36.77
C GLN A 76 0.53 -3.97 -36.94
N ALA A 77 0.07 -3.00 -36.15
CA ALA A 77 0.63 -1.65 -36.15
C ALA A 77 2.12 -1.64 -35.76
N GLY A 78 2.53 -2.52 -34.83
CA GLY A 78 3.93 -2.70 -34.47
C GLY A 78 4.78 -3.28 -35.61
N LYS A 79 4.26 -4.28 -36.34
CA LYS A 79 4.92 -4.84 -37.52
C LYS A 79 5.02 -3.83 -38.66
N GLU A 80 3.95 -3.10 -38.93
CA GLU A 80 3.90 -2.04 -39.95
C GLU A 80 4.87 -0.90 -39.62
N TYR A 81 5.00 -0.53 -38.34
CA TYR A 81 6.01 0.43 -37.88
C TYR A 81 7.44 -0.07 -38.13
N VAL A 82 7.73 -1.33 -37.82
CA VAL A 82 9.04 -1.94 -38.08
C VAL A 82 9.32 -1.96 -39.59
N GLU A 83 8.37 -2.42 -40.40
CA GLU A 83 8.50 -2.49 -41.85
C GLU A 83 8.68 -1.10 -42.50
N HIS A 84 7.97 -0.08 -42.01
CA HIS A 84 8.07 1.30 -42.51
C HIS A 84 9.32 2.04 -42.02
N THR A 85 9.95 1.60 -40.93
CA THR A 85 11.20 2.18 -40.41
C THR A 85 12.45 1.48 -40.94
N GLU A 86 12.33 0.22 -41.38
CA GLU A 86 13.44 -0.58 -41.93
C GLU A 86 13.65 -0.41 -43.45
N GLY A 87 12.77 0.30 -44.16
CA GLY A 87 12.95 0.59 -45.60
C GLY A 87 14.02 1.65 -45.93
N ASP A 88 14.39 2.50 -44.97
CA ASP A 88 15.46 3.50 -45.10
C ASP A 88 16.47 3.32 -43.94
N PRO A 89 17.67 2.76 -44.23
CA PRO A 89 18.69 2.48 -43.22
C PRO A 89 19.08 3.69 -42.35
N GLU A 90 18.90 4.91 -42.85
CA GLU A 90 19.27 6.12 -42.12
C GLU A 90 18.19 6.55 -41.12
N LEU A 91 16.91 6.35 -41.45
CA LEU A 91 15.78 6.53 -40.54
C LEU A 91 15.83 5.50 -39.40
N PHE A 92 16.19 4.24 -39.69
CA PHE A 92 16.37 3.20 -38.68
C PHE A 92 17.48 3.57 -37.68
N LYS A 93 18.66 3.97 -38.15
CA LYS A 93 19.76 4.44 -37.28
C LYS A 93 19.32 5.62 -36.41
N GLN A 94 18.59 6.58 -36.99
CA GLN A 94 18.10 7.73 -36.25
C GLN A 94 17.06 7.34 -35.19
N ALA A 95 16.16 6.41 -35.50
CA ALA A 95 15.17 5.88 -34.57
C ALA A 95 15.84 5.14 -33.41
N VAL A 96 16.80 4.25 -33.70
CA VAL A 96 17.60 3.53 -32.70
C VAL A 96 18.35 4.50 -31.80
N TYR A 97 19.00 5.53 -32.36
CA TYR A 97 19.70 6.55 -31.57
C TYR A 97 18.74 7.31 -30.64
N LYS A 98 17.61 7.82 -31.16
CA LYS A 98 16.59 8.53 -30.38
C LYS A 98 16.04 7.65 -29.25
N GLN A 99 15.72 6.39 -29.54
CA GLN A 99 15.18 5.45 -28.57
C GLN A 99 16.22 5.13 -27.48
N THR A 100 17.48 4.96 -27.87
CA THR A 100 18.59 4.70 -26.95
C THR A 100 18.80 5.87 -25.99
N VAL A 101 18.86 7.11 -26.50
CA VAL A 101 19.00 8.31 -25.67
C VAL A 101 17.79 8.47 -24.72
N LYS A 102 16.58 8.22 -25.23
CA LYS A 102 15.35 8.26 -24.43
C LYS A 102 15.39 7.24 -23.27
N LEU A 103 15.80 6.01 -23.55
CA LEU A 103 15.94 4.97 -22.53
C LEU A 103 16.95 5.36 -21.44
N PHE A 104 18.11 5.91 -21.84
CA PHE A 104 19.09 6.38 -20.85
C PHE A 104 18.56 7.54 -20.00
N ALA A 105 17.82 8.49 -20.59
CA ALA A 105 17.20 9.57 -19.85
C ALA A 105 16.14 9.06 -18.86
N GLU A 106 15.28 8.13 -19.28
CA GLU A 106 14.27 7.52 -18.40
C GLU A 106 14.89 6.72 -17.25
N LEU A 107 15.98 5.99 -17.51
CA LEU A 107 16.72 5.25 -16.49
C LEU A 107 17.38 6.19 -15.48
N GLU A 108 17.97 7.30 -15.94
CA GLU A 108 18.61 8.29 -15.07
C GLU A 108 17.57 9.00 -14.18
N ILE A 109 16.39 9.32 -14.72
CA ILE A 109 15.27 9.85 -13.93
C ILE A 109 14.85 8.85 -12.85
N LYS A 110 14.63 7.58 -13.22
CA LYS A 110 14.28 6.53 -12.25
C LYS A 110 15.35 6.33 -11.17
N ARG A 111 16.64 6.48 -11.52
CA ARG A 111 17.73 6.41 -10.54
C ARG A 111 17.61 7.55 -9.53
N LYS A 112 17.46 8.79 -10.01
CA LYS A 112 17.30 9.97 -9.15
C LYS A 112 16.04 9.90 -8.28
N GLU A 113 14.92 9.43 -8.82
CA GLU A 113 13.69 9.24 -8.03
C GLU A 113 13.88 8.22 -6.91
N ARG A 114 14.59 7.12 -7.18
CA ARG A 114 14.89 6.10 -6.16
C ARG A 114 15.79 6.67 -5.06
N GLU A 115 16.86 7.36 -5.45
CA GLU A 115 17.79 8.02 -4.52
C GLU A 115 17.04 9.07 -3.67
N ALA A 116 16.19 9.89 -4.28
CA ALA A 116 15.40 10.88 -3.57
C ALA A 116 14.42 10.25 -2.56
N LYS A 117 13.74 9.16 -2.95
CA LYS A 117 12.86 8.40 -2.04
C LYS A 117 13.64 7.83 -0.86
N GLU A 118 14.80 7.23 -1.10
CA GLU A 118 15.66 6.69 -0.04
C GLU A 118 16.14 7.79 0.93
N ILE A 119 16.53 8.95 0.40
CA ILE A 119 16.94 10.10 1.20
C ILE A 119 15.78 10.62 2.07
N HIS A 120 14.58 10.76 1.48
CA HIS A 120 13.39 11.22 2.21
C HIS A 120 12.99 10.25 3.32
N GLU A 121 13.01 8.95 3.05
CA GLU A 121 12.68 7.91 4.03
C GLU A 121 13.70 7.92 5.18
N ARG A 122 15.00 7.99 4.87
CA ARG A 122 16.06 8.10 5.88
C ARG A 122 15.96 9.38 6.70
N LYS A 123 15.43 10.46 6.13
CA LYS A 123 15.20 11.71 6.86
C LYS A 123 14.01 11.56 7.82
N ARG A 124 12.90 10.98 7.36
CA ARG A 124 11.72 10.71 8.19
C ARG A 124 12.05 9.79 9.36
N GLN A 125 12.76 8.70 9.13
CA GLN A 125 13.15 7.77 10.19
C GLN A 125 14.00 8.45 11.27
N ARG A 126 14.91 9.35 10.88
CA ARG A 126 15.70 10.13 11.83
C ARG A 126 14.86 11.13 12.62
N GLU A 127 13.91 11.80 11.96
CA GLU A 127 12.98 12.72 12.64
C GLU A 127 12.09 11.97 13.66
N GLU A 128 11.55 10.81 13.28
CA GLU A 128 10.76 9.96 14.17
C GLU A 128 11.59 9.43 15.35
N GLU A 129 12.83 8.99 15.11
CA GLU A 129 13.72 8.55 16.18
C GLU A 129 14.02 9.68 17.17
N ILE A 130 14.25 10.90 16.68
CA ILE A 130 14.46 12.08 17.51
C ILE A 130 13.19 12.38 18.31
N GLU A 131 12.01 12.39 17.70
CA GLU A 131 10.75 12.65 18.39
C GLU A 131 10.47 11.61 19.48
N VAL A 132 10.72 10.33 19.20
CA VAL A 132 10.59 9.25 20.19
C VAL A 132 11.58 9.43 21.34
N GLN A 133 12.84 9.78 21.06
CA GLN A 133 13.82 10.07 22.09
C GLN A 133 13.44 11.29 22.94
N GLU A 134 12.95 12.37 22.32
CA GLU A 134 12.50 13.57 23.03
C GLU A 134 11.26 13.29 23.88
N LYS A 135 10.29 12.53 23.35
CA LYS A 135 9.10 12.12 24.10
C LYS A 135 9.47 11.22 25.28
N ALA A 136 10.37 10.25 25.08
CA ALA A 136 10.86 9.39 26.16
C ALA A 136 11.66 10.18 27.22
N LYS A 137 12.44 11.20 26.82
CA LYS A 137 13.10 12.11 27.76
C LYS A 137 12.07 12.92 28.55
N ARG A 138 11.09 13.52 27.88
CA ARG A 138 10.03 14.31 28.52
C ARG A 138 9.20 13.47 29.48
N GLU A 139 8.89 12.23 29.11
CA GLU A 139 8.14 11.30 29.97
C GLU A 139 8.97 10.85 31.17
N ARG A 140 10.27 10.54 30.97
CA ARG A 140 11.18 10.22 32.07
C ARG A 140 11.33 11.40 33.05
N GLU A 141 11.49 12.61 32.53
CA GLU A 141 11.56 13.83 33.35
C GLU A 141 10.25 14.08 34.09
N TRP A 142 9.11 13.93 33.41
CA TRP A 142 7.80 14.06 34.04
C TRP A 142 7.61 13.03 35.14
N GLN A 143 7.96 11.77 34.90
CA GLN A 143 7.82 10.70 35.88
C GLN A 143 8.74 10.92 37.08
N LYS A 144 10.01 11.30 36.85
CA LYS A 144 10.92 11.69 37.91
C LYS A 144 10.37 12.83 38.76
N ASN A 145 9.90 13.92 38.14
CA ASN A 145 9.28 15.04 38.84
C ASN A 145 8.01 14.63 39.61
N PHE A 146 7.20 13.74 39.05
CA PHE A 146 5.98 13.23 39.67
C PHE A 146 6.29 12.37 40.90
N GLU A 147 7.30 11.51 40.82
CA GLU A 147 7.78 10.67 41.91
C GLU A 147 8.49 11.49 42.99
N GLU A 148 9.35 12.44 42.64
CA GLU A 148 9.98 13.34 43.61
C GLU A 148 8.94 14.21 44.35
N SER A 149 7.87 14.63 43.66
CA SER A 149 6.75 15.35 44.27
C SER A 149 5.81 14.42 45.06
N ARG A 150 6.01 13.10 45.06
CA ARG A 150 5.12 12.14 45.74
C ARG A 150 5.15 12.33 47.25
N ASP A 151 6.34 12.40 47.85
CA ASP A 151 6.47 12.49 49.30
C ASP A 151 5.86 13.78 49.82
N GLY A 152 6.13 14.92 49.17
CA GLY A 152 5.49 16.19 49.51
C GLY A 152 3.96 16.17 49.35
N ARG A 153 3.42 15.52 48.32
CA ARG A 153 1.97 15.35 48.15
C ARG A 153 1.36 14.44 49.22
N VAL A 154 2.01 13.33 49.54
CA VAL A 154 1.57 12.37 50.57
C VAL A 154 1.59 13.04 51.95
N ASP A 155 2.63 13.80 52.27
CA ASP A 155 2.73 14.52 53.54
C ASP A 155 1.70 15.64 53.67
N SER A 156 1.44 16.39 52.59
CA SER A 156 0.35 17.37 52.54
C SER A 156 -1.02 16.72 52.79
N TRP A 157 -1.27 15.55 52.19
CA TRP A 157 -2.52 14.80 52.40
C TRP A 157 -2.65 14.23 53.82
N ARG A 158 -1.58 13.66 54.37
CA ARG A 158 -1.52 13.19 55.77
C ARG A 158 -1.79 14.34 56.74
N ASN A 159 -1.17 15.50 56.52
CA ASN A 159 -1.41 16.71 57.32
C ASN A 159 -2.84 17.23 57.17
N PHE A 160 -3.42 17.21 55.97
CA PHE A 160 -4.83 17.58 55.76
C PHE A 160 -5.79 16.65 56.53
N GLN A 161 -5.57 15.33 56.50
CA GLN A 161 -6.35 14.38 57.29
C GLN A 161 -6.18 14.62 58.79
N ALA A 162 -4.95 14.81 59.27
CA ALA A 162 -4.67 15.09 60.68
C ALA A 162 -5.35 16.38 61.16
N ASN A 163 -5.28 17.46 60.38
CA ASN A 163 -5.89 18.74 60.70
C ASN A 163 -7.43 18.66 60.67
N THR A 164 -8.00 17.84 59.78
CA THR A 164 -9.46 17.57 59.74
C THR A 164 -9.94 16.79 60.97
N LYS A 165 -9.17 15.78 61.42
CA LYS A 165 -9.45 15.06 62.67
C LYS A 165 -9.36 16.00 63.88
N TRP A 166 -8.29 16.80 63.97
CA TRP A 166 -8.13 17.78 65.05
C TRP A 166 -9.25 18.84 65.07
N LYS A 167 -9.67 19.35 63.91
CA LYS A 167 -10.81 20.29 63.83
C LYS A 167 -12.13 19.65 64.28
N LYS A 168 -12.39 18.38 63.91
CA LYS A 168 -13.57 17.65 64.40
C LYS A 168 -13.50 17.46 65.92
N GLU A 169 -12.38 16.99 66.44
CA GLU A 169 -12.18 16.78 67.88
C GLU A 169 -12.34 18.08 68.68
N LYS A 170 -11.76 19.18 68.19
CA LYS A 170 -11.92 20.50 68.80
C LYS A 170 -13.38 20.97 68.79
N LYS A 171 -14.12 20.75 67.69
CA LYS A 171 -15.56 21.05 67.58
C LYS A 171 -16.39 20.26 68.60
N TYR A 172 -16.15 18.95 68.74
CA TYR A 172 -16.80 18.12 69.75
C TYR A 172 -16.43 18.55 71.19
N ARG A 173 -15.17 18.92 71.42
CA ARG A 173 -14.67 19.38 72.73
C ARG A 173 -15.19 20.76 73.15
N THR A 174 -15.50 21.64 72.20
CA THR A 174 -16.14 22.93 72.48
C THR A 174 -17.66 22.83 72.59
N PHE A 175 -18.28 21.85 71.91
CA PHE A 175 -19.73 21.62 71.97
C PHE A 175 -20.18 20.96 73.28
N LEU A 176 -19.29 20.18 73.92
CA LEU A 176 -19.54 19.55 75.23
C LEU A 176 -19.11 20.42 76.43
N ARG A 177 -18.69 21.67 76.22
CA ARG A 177 -18.42 22.60 77.32
C ARG A 177 -19.70 23.37 77.65
N PRO A 178 -20.31 23.16 78.83
CA PRO A 178 -21.46 23.95 79.25
C PRO A 178 -21.10 25.44 79.25
N PRO A 179 -22.04 26.35 78.90
CA PRO A 179 -21.81 27.78 78.97
C PRO A 179 -21.37 28.14 80.40
N LYS A 180 -20.28 28.92 80.53
CA LYS A 180 -19.85 29.40 81.84
C LYS A 180 -20.96 30.26 82.41
N VAL A 181 -21.56 29.81 83.51
CA VAL A 181 -22.51 30.59 84.30
C VAL A 181 -21.79 31.87 84.74
N LYS A 182 -22.25 33.01 84.24
CA LYS A 182 -21.82 34.30 84.77
C LYS A 182 -22.51 34.45 86.12
N MET A 183 -21.76 34.44 87.22
CA MET A 183 -22.29 34.90 88.49
C MET A 183 -22.55 36.40 88.35
N GLU A 184 -23.81 36.81 88.44
CA GLU A 184 -24.15 38.22 88.67
C GLU A 184 -23.44 38.66 89.94
N GLN A 185 -22.64 39.71 89.84
CA GLN A 185 -22.11 40.40 91.01
C GLN A 185 -23.30 41.12 91.65
N HIS A 186 -23.73 40.63 92.80
CA HIS A 186 -24.70 41.31 93.62
C HIS A 186 -23.96 42.27 94.56
N GLU A 187 -24.40 43.54 94.50
CA GLU A 187 -23.96 44.74 95.23
C GLU A 187 -22.64 45.41 94.81
#